data_AF-A0A091K5T2-F1
#
_entry.id   AF-A0A091K5T2-F1
#
_cell.length_a   1.000
_cell.length_b   1.000
_cell.length_c   1.000
_cell.angle_alpha   90.00
_cell.angle_beta   90.00
_cell.angle_gamma   90.00
#
_symmetry.space_group_name_H-M   'P 1'
#
loop_
_entity.id
_entity.type
_entity.pdbx_description
1 polymer ?
#
loop_
_entity_poly.entity_id
_entity_poly.type
_entity_poly.pdbx_seq_one_letter_code
_entity_poly.pdbx_strand_id
1 'polypeptide(L)'
;GAVDVKVPFSPSGLITGTESAGPYREDPGKVGRVMGMKSQNADWEDIQVILDTLTDSRDKQMVLRAARRRAEEDVRARTVGGTLDQNFPTWHPQWHPNRDGHMQRLKRYQRWVLDGVQNAMPKAIHWS
;
A
#
# COMPACT_ATOMS: atom_id res chain seq x y z
N GLY A 1 17.52 20.83 -8.93
CA GLY A 1 16.32 20.23 -8.33
C GLY A 1 16.74 19.06 -7.47
N ALA A 2 16.01 18.77 -6.38
CA ALA A 2 16.26 17.59 -5.57
C ALA A 2 16.01 16.32 -6.41
N VAL A 3 16.97 15.41 -6.43
CA VAL A 3 16.85 14.11 -7.10
C VAL A 3 16.51 13.10 -6.02
N ASP A 4 15.35 12.44 -6.12
CA ASP A 4 15.06 11.28 -5.27
C ASP A 4 15.91 10.10 -5.77
N VAL A 5 16.88 9.71 -4.94
CA VAL A 5 17.72 8.53 -5.16
C VAL A 5 16.94 7.30 -4.71
N LYS A 6 16.67 6.38 -5.65
CA LYS A 6 16.05 5.08 -5.33
C LYS A 6 17.02 4.26 -4.47
N VAL A 7 16.65 4.02 -3.22
CA VAL A 7 17.36 3.11 -2.33
C VAL A 7 16.63 1.77 -2.35
N PRO A 8 17.23 0.68 -2.87
CA PRO A 8 16.59 -0.63 -2.89
C PRO A 8 16.39 -1.14 -1.45
N PHE A 9 15.30 -1.89 -1.24
CA PHE A 9 15.04 -2.55 0.02
C PHE A 9 16.17 -3.54 0.36
N SER A 10 16.69 -3.45 1.58
CA SER A 10 17.58 -4.48 2.09
C SER A 10 16.76 -5.74 2.47
N PRO A 11 17.17 -6.95 2.04
CA PRO A 11 16.50 -8.19 2.40
C PRO A 11 16.34 -8.36 3.93
N SER A 12 17.37 -8.00 4.69
CA SER A 12 17.32 -8.01 6.16
C SER A 12 16.25 -7.08 6.72
N GLY A 13 16.10 -5.89 6.11
CA GLY A 13 15.04 -4.95 6.49
C GLY A 13 13.65 -5.54 6.30
N LEU A 14 13.42 -6.29 5.21
CA LEU A 14 12.15 -6.99 4.97
C LEU A 14 11.86 -8.04 6.05
N ILE A 15 12.82 -8.92 6.36
CA ILE A 15 12.69 -9.99 7.35
C ILE A 15 12.42 -9.45 8.76
N THR A 16 13.17 -8.44 9.21
CA THR A 16 12.93 -7.83 10.53
C THR A 16 11.53 -7.21 10.62
N GLY A 17 11.02 -6.69 9.49
CA GLY A 17 9.67 -6.15 9.44
C GLY A 17 8.58 -7.21 9.49
N THR A 18 8.77 -8.37 8.85
CA THR A 18 7.79 -9.47 8.93
C THR A 18 7.70 -10.04 10.33
N GLU A 19 8.84 -10.27 10.97
CA GLU A 19 8.90 -10.75 12.36
C GLU A 19 8.26 -9.74 13.31
N SER A 20 8.51 -8.44 13.09
CA SER A 20 7.90 -7.38 13.87
C SER A 20 6.40 -7.27 13.65
N ALA A 21 5.90 -7.49 12.42
CA ALA A 21 4.48 -7.39 12.10
C ALA A 21 3.67 -8.54 12.74
N GLY A 22 4.20 -9.77 12.69
CA GLY A 22 3.41 -10.96 13.00
C GLY A 22 2.39 -11.27 11.91
N PRO A 23 1.55 -12.31 12.09
CA PRO A 23 0.52 -12.68 11.11
C PRO A 23 -0.46 -11.54 10.87
N TYR A 24 -0.73 -11.22 9.59
CA TYR A 24 -1.64 -10.12 9.23
C TYR A 24 -3.01 -10.23 9.89
N ARG A 25 -3.54 -11.45 10.03
CA ARG A 25 -4.86 -11.69 10.61
C ARG A 25 -4.96 -11.46 12.11
N GLU A 26 -3.85 -11.47 12.83
CA GLU A 26 -3.84 -11.24 14.27
C GLU A 26 -3.94 -9.75 14.60
N ASP A 27 -3.20 -8.90 13.88
CA ASP A 27 -3.23 -7.45 14.08
C ASP A 27 -2.97 -6.68 12.77
N PRO A 28 -4.01 -6.46 11.95
CA PRO A 28 -3.92 -5.65 10.73
C PRO A 28 -3.41 -4.22 10.99
N GLY A 29 -3.66 -3.67 12.19
CA GLY A 29 -3.18 -2.35 12.58
C GLY A 29 -1.66 -2.30 12.77
N LYS A 30 -1.09 -3.34 13.38
CA LYS A 30 0.38 -3.51 13.50
C LYS A 30 1.03 -3.70 12.13
N VAL A 31 0.44 -4.50 11.26
CA VAL A 31 0.92 -4.64 9.87
C VAL A 31 0.85 -3.32 9.12
N GLY A 32 -0.23 -2.55 9.30
CA GLY A 32 -0.36 -1.20 8.74
C GLY A 32 0.77 -0.26 9.19
N ARG A 33 1.16 -0.30 10.47
CA ARG A 33 2.30 0.49 10.98
C ARG A 33 3.62 0.08 10.32
N VAL A 34 3.90 -1.21 10.22
CA VAL A 34 5.12 -1.73 9.55
C VAL A 34 5.13 -1.34 8.07
N MET A 35 3.99 -1.47 7.39
CA MET A 35 3.85 -1.06 6.00
C MET A 35 4.12 0.44 5.81
N GLY A 36 3.55 1.29 6.68
CA GLY A 36 3.77 2.74 6.63
C GLY A 36 5.25 3.12 6.78
N MET A 37 5.97 2.43 7.66
CA MET A 37 7.42 2.64 7.84
C MET A 37 8.22 2.17 6.62
N LYS A 38 7.86 1.02 6.02
CA LYS A 38 8.56 0.46 4.87
C LYS A 38 8.29 1.22 3.57
N SER A 39 7.09 1.74 3.39
CA SER A 39 6.65 2.31 2.11
C SER A 39 7.03 3.78 1.91
N GLN A 40 7.72 4.43 2.84
CA GLN A 40 7.99 5.88 2.80
C GLN A 40 8.63 6.37 1.49
N ASN A 41 9.54 5.57 0.92
CA ASN A 41 10.23 5.86 -0.34
C ASN A 41 10.00 4.76 -1.40
N ALA A 42 8.99 3.91 -1.20
CA ALA A 42 8.69 2.78 -2.07
C ALA A 42 8.02 3.23 -3.37
N ASP A 43 8.47 2.71 -4.50
CA ASP A 43 7.72 2.81 -5.75
C ASP A 43 6.54 1.81 -5.80
N TRP A 44 5.82 1.77 -6.92
CA TRP A 44 4.66 0.89 -7.05
C TRP A 44 5.04 -0.59 -6.93
N GLU A 45 6.20 -0.99 -7.47
CA GLU A 45 6.70 -2.37 -7.45
C GLU A 45 7.13 -2.76 -6.04
N ASP A 46 7.86 -1.88 -5.38
CA ASP A 46 8.25 -2.03 -3.98
C ASP A 46 7.03 -2.26 -3.07
N ILE A 47 5.92 -1.52 -3.29
CA ILE A 47 4.67 -1.71 -2.55
C ILE A 47 4.09 -3.11 -2.78
N GLN A 48 4.17 -3.67 -3.99
CA GLN A 48 3.71 -5.04 -4.25
C GLN A 48 4.52 -6.06 -3.47
N VAL A 49 5.85 -5.90 -3.45
CA VAL A 49 6.78 -6.77 -2.72
C VAL A 49 6.54 -6.68 -1.21
N ILE A 50 6.35 -5.48 -0.67
CA ILE A 50 6.02 -5.28 0.75
C ILE A 50 4.71 -6.01 1.09
N LEU A 51 3.67 -5.91 0.26
CA LEU A 51 2.42 -6.64 0.47
C LEU A 51 2.61 -8.15 0.42
N ASP A 52 3.33 -8.68 -0.57
CA ASP A 52 3.61 -10.13 -0.67
C ASP A 52 4.43 -10.64 0.53
N THR A 53 5.22 -9.75 1.13
CA THR A 53 6.04 -10.08 2.30
C THR A 53 5.23 -10.06 3.60
N LEU A 54 4.23 -9.18 3.71
CA LEU A 54 3.43 -8.99 4.93
C LEU A 54 2.11 -9.77 4.94
N THR A 55 1.66 -10.29 3.81
CA THR A 55 0.33 -10.92 3.65
C THR A 55 0.41 -12.17 2.79
N ASP A 56 -0.49 -13.13 3.02
CA ASP A 56 -0.70 -14.23 2.09
C ASP A 56 -1.44 -13.75 0.81
N SER A 57 -1.52 -14.57 -0.23
CA SER A 57 -2.16 -14.17 -1.50
C SER A 57 -3.64 -13.80 -1.35
N ARG A 58 -4.36 -14.40 -0.39
CA ARG A 58 -5.78 -14.11 -0.15
C ARG A 58 -5.92 -12.77 0.57
N ASP A 59 -5.12 -12.56 1.60
CA ASP A 59 -5.09 -11.35 2.41
C ASP A 59 -4.65 -10.15 1.54
N LYS A 60 -3.64 -10.32 0.67
CA LYS A 60 -3.24 -9.32 -0.33
C LYS A 60 -4.40 -8.93 -1.24
N GLN A 61 -5.15 -9.91 -1.76
CA GLN A 61 -6.31 -9.62 -2.60
C GLN A 61 -7.40 -8.85 -1.84
N MET A 62 -7.64 -9.17 -0.56
CA MET A 62 -8.59 -8.43 0.26
C MET A 62 -8.13 -6.98 0.48
N VAL A 63 -6.85 -6.77 0.80
CA VAL A 63 -6.22 -5.45 0.95
C VAL A 63 -6.38 -4.62 -0.32
N LEU A 64 -5.98 -5.17 -1.47
CA LEU A 64 -6.05 -4.46 -2.74
C LEU A 64 -7.49 -4.15 -3.17
N ARG A 65 -8.45 -5.04 -2.86
CA ARG A 65 -9.89 -4.78 -3.11
C ARG A 65 -10.42 -3.64 -2.25
N ALA A 66 -10.09 -3.63 -0.95
CA ALA A 66 -10.49 -2.56 -0.04
C ALA A 66 -9.89 -1.21 -0.46
N ALA A 67 -8.59 -1.21 -0.76
CA ALA A 67 -7.87 -0.04 -1.26
C ALA A 67 -8.47 0.49 -2.59
N ARG A 68 -8.76 -0.41 -3.54
CA ARG A 68 -9.37 -0.05 -4.83
C ARG A 68 -10.76 0.55 -4.66
N ARG A 69 -11.58 -0.02 -3.75
CA ARG A 69 -12.91 0.53 -3.44
C ARG A 69 -12.80 1.96 -2.90
N ARG A 70 -11.86 2.20 -1.98
CA ARG A 70 -11.61 3.54 -1.44
C ARG A 70 -11.15 4.53 -2.52
N ALA A 71 -10.26 4.09 -3.42
CA ALA A 71 -9.83 4.90 -4.56
C ALA A 71 -11.00 5.22 -5.51
N GLU A 72 -11.88 4.27 -5.75
CA GLU A 72 -13.07 4.48 -6.57
C GLU A 72 -14.04 5.49 -5.95
N GLU A 73 -14.25 5.42 -4.63
CA GLU A 73 -15.05 6.39 -3.88
C GLU A 73 -14.49 7.81 -4.01
N ASP A 74 -13.17 7.98 -3.84
CA ASP A 74 -12.50 9.27 -3.95
C ASP A 74 -12.57 9.83 -5.40
N VAL A 75 -12.40 8.99 -6.42
CA VAL A 75 -12.58 9.38 -7.83
C VAL A 75 -14.02 9.81 -8.10
N ARG A 76 -15.01 9.04 -7.63
CA ARG A 76 -16.44 9.34 -7.81
C ARG A 76 -16.85 10.63 -7.11
N ALA A 77 -16.31 10.88 -5.91
CA ALA A 77 -16.50 12.09 -5.15
C ALA A 77 -15.72 13.29 -5.70
N ARG A 78 -14.89 13.10 -6.74
CA ARG A 78 -14.00 14.11 -7.33
C ARG A 78 -13.03 14.73 -6.32
N THR A 79 -12.67 13.99 -5.27
CA THR A 79 -11.64 14.40 -4.30
C THR A 79 -10.23 14.18 -4.86
N VAL A 80 -10.10 13.35 -5.90
CA VAL A 80 -8.89 13.13 -6.68
C VAL A 80 -9.20 13.25 -8.17
N GLY A 81 -8.26 13.79 -8.95
CA GLY A 81 -8.39 13.88 -10.40
C GLY A 81 -7.99 12.60 -11.13
N GLY A 82 -8.49 12.42 -12.36
CA GLY A 82 -8.20 11.26 -13.22
C GLY A 82 -9.17 10.09 -13.03
N THR A 83 -8.95 9.00 -13.76
CA THR A 83 -9.76 7.78 -13.66
C THR A 83 -9.27 6.87 -12.53
N LEU A 84 -10.07 5.85 -12.18
CA LEU A 84 -9.64 4.80 -11.26
C LEU A 84 -8.36 4.13 -11.77
N ASP A 85 -8.29 3.72 -13.03
CA ASP A 85 -7.10 3.03 -13.56
C ASP A 85 -5.85 3.91 -13.59
N GLN A 86 -6.01 5.23 -13.73
CA GLN A 86 -4.90 6.18 -13.64
C GLN A 86 -4.35 6.38 -12.22
N ASN A 87 -5.14 6.03 -11.19
CA ASN A 87 -4.84 6.25 -9.77
C ASN A 87 -4.58 4.94 -9.01
N PHE A 88 -5.23 3.85 -9.41
CA PHE A 88 -5.10 2.51 -8.85
C PHE A 88 -4.93 1.48 -9.97
N PRO A 89 -3.79 1.53 -10.69
CA PRO A 89 -3.54 0.66 -11.82
C PRO A 89 -3.37 -0.80 -11.36
N THR A 90 -3.86 -1.73 -12.17
CA THR A 90 -3.66 -3.17 -11.95
C THR A 90 -2.25 -3.62 -12.35
N TRP A 91 -1.64 -2.94 -13.33
CA TRP A 91 -0.32 -3.25 -13.86
C TRP A 91 0.68 -2.14 -13.54
N HIS A 92 1.97 -2.45 -13.66
CA HIS A 92 3.04 -1.50 -13.37
C HIS A 92 2.87 -0.20 -14.18
N PRO A 93 2.65 0.96 -13.54
CA PRO A 93 2.27 2.18 -14.23
C PRO A 93 3.45 3.03 -14.72
N GLN A 94 4.69 2.56 -14.54
CA GLN A 94 5.91 3.31 -14.85
C GLN A 94 5.97 4.68 -14.17
N TRP A 95 5.41 4.77 -12.97
CA TRP A 95 5.53 5.97 -12.15
C TRP A 95 6.97 6.12 -11.67
N HIS A 96 7.48 7.34 -11.79
CA HIS A 96 8.84 7.66 -11.38
C HIS A 96 8.77 8.76 -10.32
N PRO A 97 9.42 8.60 -9.17
CA PRO A 97 9.35 9.57 -8.08
C PRO A 97 9.86 10.96 -8.53
N ASN A 98 10.80 11.01 -9.47
CA ASN A 98 11.36 12.25 -10.03
C ASN A 98 10.43 13.00 -11.00
N ARG A 99 9.17 12.59 -11.18
CA ARG A 99 8.17 13.33 -11.96
C ARG A 99 7.02 13.75 -11.06
N ASP A 100 6.76 15.05 -10.94
CA ASP A 100 5.80 15.61 -9.98
C ASP A 100 4.41 14.93 -10.02
N GLY A 101 3.87 14.71 -11.22
CA GLY A 101 2.58 14.03 -11.40
C GLY A 101 2.60 12.55 -11.01
N HIS A 102 3.74 11.88 -11.15
CA HIS A 102 3.91 10.47 -10.80
C HIS A 102 4.08 10.31 -9.28
N MET A 103 4.85 11.19 -8.63
CA MET A 103 5.03 11.20 -7.17
C MET A 103 3.70 11.40 -6.45
N GLN A 104 2.85 12.31 -6.93
CA GLN A 104 1.53 12.51 -6.33
C GLN A 104 0.63 11.26 -6.46
N ARG A 105 0.68 10.56 -7.60
CA ARG A 105 -0.06 9.30 -7.80
C ARG A 105 0.46 8.20 -6.89
N LEU A 106 1.78 8.09 -6.73
CA LEU A 106 2.41 7.13 -5.84
C LEU A 106 2.00 7.35 -4.38
N LYS A 107 2.01 8.60 -3.89
CA LYS A 107 1.56 8.93 -2.53
C LYS A 107 0.08 8.59 -2.30
N ARG A 108 -0.78 8.84 -3.28
CA ARG A 108 -2.20 8.43 -3.20
C ARG A 108 -2.35 6.92 -3.17
N TYR A 109 -1.65 6.21 -4.05
CA TYR A 109 -1.64 4.75 -4.11
C TYR A 109 -1.22 4.15 -2.77
N GLN A 110 -0.10 4.60 -2.20
CA GLN A 110 0.39 4.19 -0.89
C GLN A 110 -0.65 4.42 0.22
N ARG A 111 -1.32 5.58 0.22
CA ARG A 111 -2.37 5.90 1.20
C ARG A 111 -3.56 4.95 1.10
N TRP A 112 -4.05 4.67 -0.10
CA TRP A 112 -5.17 3.74 -0.27
C TRP A 112 -4.79 2.32 0.11
N VAL A 113 -3.56 1.87 -0.22
CA VAL A 113 -3.11 0.54 0.17
C VAL A 113 -2.97 0.44 1.68
N LEU A 114 -2.43 1.45 2.36
CA LEU A 114 -2.37 1.50 3.82
C LEU A 114 -3.76 1.43 4.46
N ASP A 115 -4.73 2.17 3.91
CA ASP A 115 -6.12 2.11 4.34
C ASP A 115 -6.72 0.71 4.11
N GLY A 116 -6.39 0.08 2.98
CA GLY A 116 -6.74 -1.31 2.70
C GLY A 116 -6.18 -2.29 3.72
N VAL A 117 -4.92 -2.16 4.12
CA VAL A 117 -4.30 -2.99 5.17
C VAL A 117 -5.01 -2.83 6.51
N GLN A 118 -5.46 -1.62 6.85
CA GLN A 118 -6.13 -1.37 8.12
C GLN A 118 -7.60 -1.83 8.15
N ASN A 119 -8.25 -1.91 6.99
CA ASN A 119 -9.71 -2.07 6.91
C ASN A 119 -10.19 -3.27 6.10
N ALA A 120 -9.31 -4.02 5.42
CA ALA A 120 -9.74 -5.14 4.58
C ALA A 120 -10.26 -6.34 5.37
N MET A 121 -9.82 -6.51 6.61
CA MET A 121 -10.37 -7.52 7.50
C MET A 121 -11.56 -6.96 8.27
N PRO A 122 -12.70 -7.67 8.30
CA PRO A 122 -13.74 -7.33 9.25
C PRO A 122 -13.11 -7.44 10.65
N LYS A 123 -13.13 -6.33 11.41
CA LYS A 123 -12.72 -6.35 12.82
C LYS A 123 -13.41 -7.55 13.45
N ALA A 124 -12.65 -8.48 14.02
CA ALA A 124 -13.24 -9.58 14.76
C ALA A 124 -14.22 -8.94 15.74
N ILE A 125 -15.51 -9.16 15.51
CA ILE A 125 -16.55 -8.72 16.42
C ILE A 125 -16.19 -9.47 17.70
N HIS A 126 -15.70 -8.74 18.70
CA HIS A 126 -15.52 -9.29 20.03
C HIS A 126 -16.94 -9.55 20.55
N TRP A 127 -17.44 -10.77 20.31
CA TRP A 127 -18.59 -11.27 21.02
C TRP A 127 -18.10 -11.54 22.44
N SER A 128 -18.37 -10.60 23.34
CA SER A 128 -18.40 -10.84 24.79
C SER A 128 -19.80 -11.27 25.20
#